data_AF-A0A0B6YNT3-F1
#
_entry.id   AF-A0A0B6YNT3-F1
#
_cell.length_a   1.000
_cell.length_b   1.000
_cell.length_c   1.000
_cell.angle_alpha   90.00
_cell.angle_beta   90.00
_cell.angle_gamma   90.00
#
_symmetry.space_group_name_H-M   'P 1'
#
loop_
_entity.id
_entity.type
_entity.pdbx_description
1 polymer ?
#
loop_
_entity_poly.entity_id
_entity_poly.type
_entity_poly.pdbx_seq_one_letter_code
_entity_poly.pdbx_strand_id
1 'polypeptide(L)'
;HRSPSVVLWIIFVLAVGNVYGLPPLVGHETKVIIQDRPGCYMDGTYYPFGARWNPLFEPQGLMVCIMCQCLVVEKKGILQTKGYITCRNIKDLCPEPECDHPVLKPGKCC
;
A
#
# COMPACT_ATOMS: atom_id res chain seq x y z
N HIS A 1 60.09 3.45 26.70
CA HIS A 1 60.41 4.65 25.89
C HIS A 1 59.85 4.47 24.48
N ARG A 2 58.61 4.92 24.21
CA ARG A 2 58.01 4.84 22.86
C ARG A 2 58.37 6.13 22.12
N SER A 3 58.97 6.00 20.93
CA SER A 3 59.47 7.12 20.12
C SER A 3 58.40 8.22 19.98
N PRO A 4 58.74 9.52 20.16
CA PRO A 4 57.78 10.64 20.14
C PRO A 4 56.96 10.71 18.84
N SER A 5 57.50 10.18 17.74
CA SER A 5 56.80 10.08 16.45
C SER A 5 55.58 9.14 16.50
N VAL A 6 55.61 8.06 17.29
CA VAL A 6 54.51 7.08 17.34
C VAL A 6 53.31 7.63 18.12
N VAL A 7 53.56 8.42 19.16
CA VAL A 7 52.50 9.06 19.95
C VAL A 7 51.78 10.11 19.11
N LEU A 8 52.53 10.89 18.31
CA LEU A 8 51.98 11.87 17.38
C LEU A 8 51.14 11.21 16.27
N TRP A 9 51.57 10.06 15.73
CA TRP A 9 50.77 9.29 14.78
C TRP A 9 49.46 8.77 15.37
N ILE A 10 49.47 8.27 16.61
CA ILE A 10 48.26 7.79 17.29
C ILE A 10 47.29 8.95 17.53
N ILE A 11 47.78 10.11 17.97
CA ILE A 11 46.94 11.31 18.16
C ILE A 11 46.36 11.78 16.82
N PHE A 12 47.13 11.74 15.73
CA PHE A 12 46.66 12.11 14.40
C PHE A 12 45.56 11.16 13.89
N VAL A 13 45.72 9.84 14.09
CA VAL A 13 44.69 8.84 13.72
C VAL A 13 43.41 9.02 14.55
N LEU A 14 43.53 9.29 15.86
CA LEU A 14 42.36 9.55 16.72
C LEU A 14 41.67 10.88 16.39
N ALA A 15 42.42 11.91 16.01
CA ALA A 15 41.87 13.22 15.63
C ALA A 15 41.18 13.21 14.26
N VAL A 16 41.74 12.48 13.28
CA VAL A 16 41.21 12.40 11.91
C VAL A 16 40.12 11.33 11.76
N GLY A 17 40.19 10.24 12.54
CA GLY A 17 39.23 9.13 12.50
C GLY A 17 37.81 9.46 12.97
N ASN A 18 37.58 10.63 13.57
CA ASN A 18 36.29 11.03 14.13
C ASN A 18 35.48 11.98 13.24
N VAL A 19 35.98 12.32 12.03
CA VAL A 19 35.37 13.34 11.15
C VAL A 19 34.45 12.73 10.08
N TYR A 20 34.51 11.41 9.84
CA TYR A 20 33.78 10.76 8.73
C TYR A 20 32.47 10.06 9.14
N GLY A 21 31.90 10.42 10.29
CA GLY A 21 30.79 9.70 10.92
C GLY A 21 29.39 10.30 10.78
N LEU A 22 29.16 11.37 10.02
CA LEU A 22 27.80 11.85 9.76
C LEU A 22 27.27 11.28 8.45
N PRO A 23 26.32 10.31 8.48
CA PRO A 23 25.51 10.05 7.31
C PRO A 23 24.68 11.31 6.99
N PRO A 24 24.46 11.65 5.71
CA PRO A 24 23.59 12.75 5.37
C PRO A 24 22.19 12.45 5.92
N LEU A 25 21.56 13.45 6.54
CA LEU A 25 20.12 13.42 6.76
C LEU A 25 19.45 13.40 5.38
N VAL A 26 19.26 12.21 4.83
CA VAL A 26 18.32 11.99 3.75
C VAL A 26 16.95 12.23 4.37
N GLY A 27 16.54 13.50 4.37
CA GLY A 27 15.15 13.86 4.41
C GLY A 27 14.52 13.31 3.14
N HIS A 28 14.15 12.02 3.17
CA HIS A 28 13.10 11.57 2.30
C HIS A 28 11.90 12.40 2.75
N GLU A 29 11.53 13.43 2.00
CA GLU A 29 10.16 13.91 1.98
C GLU A 29 9.33 12.73 1.49
N THR A 30 9.10 11.77 2.40
CA THR A 30 7.92 10.95 2.28
C THR A 30 6.88 12.02 2.45
N LYS A 31 6.24 12.41 1.35
CA LYS A 31 4.93 13.01 1.41
C LYS A 31 4.14 12.00 2.23
N VAL A 32 4.11 12.23 3.55
CA VAL A 32 3.22 11.53 4.45
C VAL A 32 1.88 11.98 3.93
N ILE A 33 1.32 11.21 3.02
CA ILE A 33 -0.11 11.21 2.82
C ILE A 33 -0.58 10.82 4.21
N ILE A 34 -0.93 11.82 5.02
CA ILE A 34 -1.63 11.62 6.26
C ILE A 34 -2.93 10.99 5.79
N GLN A 35 -2.94 9.66 5.67
CA GLN A 35 -4.15 8.89 5.47
C GLN A 35 -4.87 9.02 6.81
N ASP A 36 -5.68 10.07 6.89
CA ASP A 36 -6.33 10.55 8.10
C ASP A 36 -7.28 9.49 8.70
N ARG A 37 -7.57 8.43 7.93
CA ARG A 37 -8.41 7.30 8.35
C ARG A 37 -7.85 5.95 7.88
N PRO A 38 -7.81 4.93 8.75
CA PRO A 38 -7.49 3.57 8.35
C PRO A 38 -8.47 3.02 7.31
N GLY A 39 -7.94 2.37 6.28
CA GLY A 39 -8.74 1.81 5.19
C GLY A 39 -8.00 1.80 3.86
N CYS A 40 -8.77 1.75 2.78
CA CYS A 40 -8.27 1.73 1.42
C CYS A 40 -8.62 3.01 0.67
N TYR A 41 -7.76 3.39 -0.28
CA TYR A 41 -8.00 4.51 -1.17
C TYR A 41 -7.82 4.02 -2.61
N MET A 42 -8.82 4.23 -3.45
CA MET A 42 -8.80 3.92 -4.89
C MET A 42 -9.32 5.13 -5.64
N ASP A 43 -8.53 5.64 -6.58
CA ASP A 43 -8.87 6.81 -7.40
C ASP A 43 -9.36 8.02 -6.59
N GLY A 44 -8.72 8.26 -5.44
CA GLY A 44 -9.06 9.35 -4.52
C GLY A 44 -10.28 9.09 -3.62
N THR A 45 -11.00 7.99 -3.83
CA THR A 45 -12.16 7.59 -3.00
C THR A 45 -11.71 6.74 -1.81
N TYR A 46 -12.24 7.05 -0.62
CA TYR A 46 -11.99 6.30 0.61
C TYR A 46 -12.98 5.14 0.77
N TYR A 47 -12.45 3.98 1.18
CA TYR A 47 -13.22 2.77 1.49
C TYR A 47 -12.81 2.24 2.87
N PRO A 48 -13.75 2.04 3.81
CA PRO A 48 -13.45 1.44 5.10
C PRO A 48 -13.09 -0.05 4.95
N PHE A 49 -12.40 -0.62 5.94
CA PHE A 49 -12.10 -2.05 5.95
C PHE A 49 -13.39 -2.90 5.87
N GLY A 50 -13.36 -3.93 5.03
CA GLY A 50 -14.51 -4.78 4.75
C GLY A 50 -15.47 -4.23 3.72
N ALA A 51 -15.34 -2.96 3.30
CA ALA A 51 -16.16 -2.40 2.22
C ALA A 51 -16.02 -3.21 0.94
N ARG A 52 -17.15 -3.38 0.24
CA ARG A 52 -17.22 -4.02 -1.08
C ARG A 52 -17.91 -3.08 -2.07
N TRP A 53 -17.38 -2.96 -3.27
CA TRP A 53 -17.93 -2.06 -4.29
C TRP A 53 -17.65 -2.56 -5.70
N ASN A 54 -18.48 -2.13 -6.65
CA ASN A 54 -18.23 -2.28 -8.07
C ASN A 54 -17.46 -1.05 -8.56
N PRO A 55 -16.23 -1.20 -9.10
CA PRO A 55 -15.45 -0.08 -9.61
C PRO A 55 -16.09 0.49 -10.89
N LEU A 56 -15.96 1.81 -11.04
CA LEU A 56 -16.29 2.52 -12.27
C LEU A 56 -15.01 2.65 -13.10
N PHE A 57 -15.02 2.16 -14.34
CA PHE A 57 -13.90 2.30 -15.25
C PHE A 57 -14.29 3.24 -16.39
N GLU A 58 -13.86 4.50 -16.33
CA GLU A 58 -13.97 5.39 -17.48
C GLU A 58 -13.03 4.92 -18.62
N PRO A 59 -13.46 4.93 -19.90
CA PRO A 59 -14.76 5.35 -20.45
C PRO A 59 -15.82 4.24 -20.54
N GLN A 60 -15.51 3.01 -20.12
CA GLN A 60 -16.36 1.82 -20.32
C GLN A 60 -17.60 1.76 -19.43
N GLY A 61 -17.62 2.50 -18.32
CA GLY A 61 -18.72 2.54 -17.36
C GLY A 61 -18.59 1.53 -16.23
N LEU A 62 -19.71 1.21 -15.58
CA LEU A 62 -19.75 0.38 -14.38
C LEU A 62 -19.49 -1.10 -14.69
N MET A 63 -18.42 -1.67 -14.14
CA MET A 63 -18.15 -3.11 -14.26
C MET A 63 -18.90 -3.88 -13.18
N VAL A 64 -20.18 -4.14 -13.44
CA VAL A 64 -21.13 -4.76 -12.50
C VAL A 64 -20.72 -6.17 -12.05
N CYS A 65 -19.91 -6.87 -12.84
CA CYS A 65 -19.37 -8.19 -12.49
C CYS A 65 -17.98 -8.17 -11.85
N ILE A 66 -17.38 -7.01 -11.65
CA ILE A 66 -16.16 -6.89 -10.85
C ILE A 66 -16.55 -6.40 -9.46
N MET A 67 -16.15 -7.16 -8.44
CA MET A 67 -16.33 -6.77 -7.05
C MET A 67 -14.96 -6.56 -6.41
N CYS A 68 -14.72 -5.33 -5.96
CA CYS A 68 -13.56 -4.96 -5.18
C CYS A 68 -13.89 -5.03 -3.68
N GLN A 69 -12.89 -5.36 -2.86
CA GLN A 69 -13.00 -5.39 -1.41
C GLN A 69 -11.76 -4.78 -0.75
N CYS A 70 -11.96 -3.99 0.30
CA CYS A 70 -10.88 -3.46 1.14
C CYS A 70 -10.56 -4.43 2.28
N LEU A 71 -9.34 -4.95 2.30
CA LEU A 71 -8.85 -5.90 3.31
C LEU A 71 -7.87 -5.23 4.28
N VAL A 72 -7.88 -5.71 5.52
CA VAL A 72 -6.88 -5.34 6.54
C VAL A 72 -5.58 -6.06 6.20
N VAL A 73 -4.45 -5.36 6.35
CA VAL A 73 -3.11 -5.94 6.15
C VAL A 73 -2.44 -6.06 7.50
N GLU A 74 -1.85 -7.22 7.78
CA GLU A 74 -1.01 -7.43 8.95
C GLU A 74 0.45 -7.60 8.53
N LYS A 75 1.37 -6.93 9.21
CA LYS A 75 2.80 -7.11 9.01
C LYS A 75 3.47 -7.31 10.37
N LYS A 76 4.12 -8.47 10.55
CA LYS A 76 4.82 -8.82 11.80
C LYS A 76 3.92 -8.71 13.05
N GLY A 77 2.66 -9.15 12.95
CA GLY A 77 1.70 -9.05 14.05
C GLY A 77 1.09 -7.66 14.27
N ILE A 78 1.39 -6.69 13.42
CA ILE A 78 0.90 -5.30 13.54
C ILE A 78 -0.11 -5.02 12.42
N LEU A 79 -1.33 -4.63 12.81
CA LEU A 79 -2.37 -4.17 11.90
C LEU A 79 -1.94 -2.85 11.24
N GLN A 80 -1.96 -2.83 9.92
CA GLN A 80 -1.61 -1.66 9.13
C GLN A 80 -2.81 -0.72 9.00
N THR A 81 -2.55 0.58 9.05
CA THR A 81 -3.58 1.61 8.78
C THR A 81 -4.01 1.61 7.31
N LYS A 82 -3.07 1.33 6.40
CA LYS A 82 -3.34 1.18 4.97
C LYS A 82 -3.76 -0.26 4.64
N GLY A 83 -4.96 -0.39 4.08
CA GLY A 83 -5.48 -1.66 3.59
C GLY A 83 -4.95 -2.07 2.22
N TYR A 84 -5.33 -3.28 1.83
CA TYR A 84 -5.08 -3.84 0.51
C TYR A 84 -6.41 -4.03 -0.22
N ILE A 85 -6.47 -3.59 -1.47
CA ILE A 85 -7.66 -3.76 -2.30
C ILE A 85 -7.48 -5.00 -3.17
N THR A 86 -8.46 -5.89 -3.11
CA THR A 86 -8.56 -7.04 -4.01
C THR A 86 -9.81 -6.90 -4.85
N CYS A 87 -9.71 -7.17 -6.15
CA CYS A 87 -10.85 -7.15 -7.07
C CYS A 87 -10.93 -8.49 -7.80
N ARG A 88 -12.13 -9.04 -7.93
CA ARG A 88 -12.37 -10.30 -8.63
C ARG A 88 -13.62 -10.24 -9.47
N ASN A 89 -13.65 -11.06 -10.53
CA ASN A 89 -14.87 -11.30 -11.28
C ASN A 89 -15.81 -12.18 -10.47
N ILE A 90 -17.08 -11.77 -10.34
CA ILE A 90 -18.12 -12.47 -9.59
C ILE A 90 -19.18 -13.12 -10.49
N LYS A 91 -18.99 -13.11 -11.82
CA LYS A 91 -19.92 -13.72 -12.78
C LYS A 91 -20.14 -15.21 -12.47
N ASP A 92 -19.10 -15.91 -12.06
CA ASP A 92 -19.17 -17.34 -11.71
C ASP A 92 -19.91 -17.61 -10.39
N LEU A 93 -20.28 -16.56 -9.65
CA LEU A 93 -21.12 -16.66 -8.44
C LEU A 93 -22.61 -16.42 -8.74
N CYS A 94 -22.97 -16.11 -9.98
CA CYS A 94 -24.37 -15.94 -10.37
C CYS A 94 -25.12 -17.27 -10.27
N PRO A 95 -26.34 -17.28 -9.72
CA PRO A 95 -27.17 -18.49 -9.74
C PRO A 95 -27.51 -18.88 -11.17
N GLU A 96 -27.59 -20.18 -11.42
CA GLU A 96 -28.02 -20.71 -12.71
C GLU A 96 -29.53 -20.49 -12.88
N PRO A 97 -29.98 -19.86 -13.99
CA PRO A 97 -31.40 -19.58 -14.19
C PRO A 97 -32.18 -20.86 -14.52
N GLU A 98 -33.36 -21.03 -13.92
CA GLU A 98 -34.23 -22.20 -14.10
C GLU A 98 -35.21 -22.08 -15.29
N CYS A 99 -35.12 -21.02 -16.09
CA CYS A 99 -36.08 -20.71 -17.16
C CYS A 99 -35.47 -20.89 -18.55
N ASP A 100 -36.30 -21.20 -19.55
CA ASP A 100 -35.87 -21.44 -20.93
C ASP A 100 -35.22 -20.22 -21.61
N HIS A 101 -35.59 -19.01 -21.18
CA HIS A 101 -35.16 -17.75 -21.79
C HIS A 101 -34.71 -16.72 -20.74
N PRO A 102 -33.55 -16.90 -20.11
CA PRO A 102 -33.03 -15.95 -19.13
C PRO A 102 -32.59 -14.64 -19.80
N VAL A 103 -32.87 -13.51 -19.15
CA VAL A 103 -32.52 -12.18 -19.65
C VAL A 103 -31.68 -11.44 -18.61
N LEU A 104 -30.49 -10.98 -19.02
CA LEU A 104 -29.65 -10.11 -18.21
C LEU A 104 -30.06 -8.65 -18.41
N LYS A 105 -30.43 -7.98 -17.32
CA LYS A 105 -30.81 -6.56 -17.36
C LYS A 105 -29.56 -5.66 -17.50
N PRO A 106 -29.67 -4.50 -18.18
CA PRO A 106 -28.57 -3.55 -18.25
C PRO A 106 -28.19 -3.08 -16.83
N GLY A 107 -26.89 -2.98 -16.57
CA GLY A 107 -26.37 -2.57 -15.25
C GLY A 107 -26.50 -3.65 -14.16
N LYS A 108 -26.70 -4.92 -14.53
CA LYS A 108 -26.69 -6.08 -13.62
C LYS A 108 -25.63 -7.09 -14.03
N CYS A 109 -25.04 -7.77 -13.03
CA CYS A 109 -24.15 -8.89 -13.30
C CYS A 109 -24.93 -10.21 -13.44
N CYS A 110 -25.89 -10.36 -12.54
CA CYS A 110 -27.03 -11.26 -12.56
C CYS A 110 -28.24 -10.35 -12.23
#